data_AF-A0A8C6QFH8-F1
#
_entry.id   AF-A0A8C6QFH8-F1
#
_cell.length_a   1.000
_cell.length_b   1.000
_cell.length_c   1.000
_cell.angle_alpha   90.00
_cell.angle_beta   90.00
_cell.angle_gamma   90.00
#
_symmetry.space_group_name_H-M   'P 1'
#
loop_
_entity.id
_entity.type
_entity.pdbx_description
1 polymer ?
#
loop_
_entity_poly.entity_id
_entity_poly.type
_entity_poly.pdbx_seq_one_letter_code
_entity_poly.pdbx_strand_id
1 'polypeptide(L)'
;MAKGLLMTYVLWAVGGPAGLHHLYLGRDSHALLWMLTLGGGGLGWLWEFWKLPSFVAQANRVQVQKQRSAEGTPPLSIIRFSAQIIVGIYFGLVALISLSFMANFYIVGLPLAVGLGVLLVAAVGNQTSDYKHILGAAFLISPIFHGRPVAILPISLAASITAQKHRRYKDSVESETLSVRLYRLGLAYLAFTGPLTYSALCRTADTIGCVAEILGSFLSWFSFFPLLGRLVESVFLLPCRVWWLLVGDPAFNSSWFQEWEKLYEFVHSFQDLKRQLAYQVLGLSEAATNEEIHRSYRELVKVWHPDHNRHQREEAQRHFLEIQAAYEVLSQPKKSRGFWR
;
A
#
# COMPACT_ATOMS: atom_id res chain seq x y z
N MET A 1 -0.10 34.43 -17.27
CA MET A 1 -0.37 33.75 -18.55
C MET A 1 -1.34 32.60 -18.31
N ALA A 2 -2.39 32.51 -19.13
CA ALA A 2 -3.32 31.39 -19.09
C ALA A 2 -2.62 30.10 -19.50
N LYS A 3 -2.91 29.00 -18.79
CA LYS A 3 -2.37 27.68 -19.10
C LYS A 3 -3.14 27.08 -20.28
N GLY A 4 -2.41 26.55 -21.25
CA GLY A 4 -2.97 25.96 -22.45
C GLY A 4 -3.40 24.51 -22.21
N LEU A 5 -4.62 24.17 -22.61
CA LEU A 5 -5.14 22.80 -22.52
C LEU A 5 -4.31 21.83 -23.38
N LEU A 6 -3.98 22.24 -24.60
CA LEU A 6 -3.20 21.44 -25.55
C LEU A 6 -1.80 21.11 -25.01
N MET A 7 -1.09 22.11 -24.48
CA MET A 7 0.21 21.91 -23.83
C MET A 7 0.12 20.95 -22.64
N THR A 8 -0.99 21.00 -21.89
CA THR A 8 -1.21 20.10 -20.75
C THR A 8 -1.39 18.65 -21.22
N TYR A 9 -2.10 18.40 -22.32
CA TYR A 9 -2.24 17.07 -22.91
C TYR A 9 -0.91 16.53 -23.46
N VAL A 10 -0.10 17.38 -24.11
CA VAL A 10 1.24 16.98 -24.58
C VAL A 10 2.12 16.54 -23.41
N LEU A 11 2.14 17.32 -22.32
CA LEU A 11 2.90 16.97 -21.12
C LEU A 11 2.35 15.73 -20.41
N TRP A 12 1.05 15.49 -20.47
CA TRP A 12 0.43 14.27 -19.97
C TRP A 12 0.83 13.04 -20.80
N ALA A 13 0.91 13.15 -22.12
CA ALA A 13 1.30 12.03 -22.98
C ALA A 13 2.79 11.67 -22.83
N VAL A 14 3.67 12.68 -22.79
CA VAL A 14 5.12 12.47 -22.68
C VAL A 14 5.55 12.11 -21.26
N GLY A 15 4.84 12.64 -20.25
CA GLY A 15 5.30 12.70 -18.87
C GLY A 15 4.24 12.41 -17.83
N GLY A 16 3.13 11.79 -18.22
CA GLY A 16 1.97 11.53 -17.36
C GLY A 16 2.32 10.76 -16.08
N PRO A 17 3.00 9.61 -16.17
CA PRO A 17 3.41 8.85 -14.98
C PRO A 17 4.33 9.64 -14.03
N ALA A 18 5.15 10.53 -14.58
CA ALA A 18 6.05 11.40 -13.81
C ALA A 18 5.36 12.70 -13.32
N GLY A 19 4.11 12.95 -13.70
CA GLY A 19 3.34 14.12 -13.25
C GLY A 19 3.79 15.46 -13.85
N LEU A 20 4.41 15.46 -15.04
CA LEU A 20 4.88 16.70 -15.69
C LEU A 20 3.74 17.71 -15.97
N HIS A 21 2.54 17.23 -16.30
CA HIS A 21 1.36 18.08 -16.47
C HIS A 21 0.97 18.80 -15.17
N HIS A 22 1.15 18.16 -14.00
CA HIS A 22 0.88 18.79 -12.71
C HIS A 22 1.90 19.88 -12.35
N LEU A 23 3.18 19.69 -12.72
CA LEU A 23 4.21 20.72 -12.56
C LEU A 23 3.87 21.99 -13.37
N TYR A 24 3.44 21.79 -14.62
CA TYR A 24 3.02 22.89 -15.49
C TYR A 24 1.81 23.64 -14.92
N LEU A 25 0.87 22.94 -14.30
CA LEU A 25 -0.33 23.50 -13.69
C LEU A 25 -0.11 24.09 -12.29
N GLY A 26 1.10 24.05 -11.73
CA GLY A 26 1.38 24.60 -10.40
C GLY A 26 0.99 23.68 -9.24
N ARG A 27 0.77 22.39 -9.49
CA ARG A 27 0.26 21.41 -8.53
C ARG A 27 1.39 20.52 -8.00
N ASP A 28 2.35 21.12 -7.31
CA ASP A 28 3.62 20.48 -6.93
C ASP A 28 3.44 19.22 -6.07
N SER A 29 2.56 19.26 -5.06
CA SER A 29 2.27 18.09 -4.22
C SER A 29 1.65 16.94 -5.01
N HIS A 30 0.87 17.25 -6.05
CA HIS A 30 0.25 16.26 -6.93
C HIS A 30 1.31 15.64 -7.85
N ALA A 31 2.20 16.45 -8.41
CA ALA A 31 3.34 15.98 -9.19
C ALA A 31 4.24 15.07 -8.35
N LEU A 32 4.58 15.48 -7.12
CA LEU A 32 5.39 14.66 -6.21
C LEU A 32 4.72 13.31 -5.91
N LEU A 33 3.43 13.31 -5.61
CA LEU A 33 2.68 12.08 -5.40
C LEU A 33 2.76 11.15 -6.62
N TRP A 34 2.67 11.69 -7.84
CA TRP A 34 2.77 10.91 -9.08
C TRP A 34 4.18 10.35 -9.28
N MET A 35 5.22 11.15 -9.07
CA MET A 35 6.61 10.68 -9.15
C MET A 35 6.89 9.54 -8.17
N LEU A 36 6.38 9.63 -6.93
CA LEU A 36 6.65 8.65 -5.88
C LEU A 36 5.80 7.38 -5.98
N THR A 37 4.66 7.44 -6.68
CA THR A 37 3.73 6.31 -6.84
C THR A 37 3.67 5.78 -8.28
N LEU A 38 4.55 6.25 -9.16
CA LEU A 38 4.55 5.93 -10.59
C LEU A 38 3.18 6.17 -11.23
N GLY A 39 2.62 7.36 -11.03
CA GLY A 39 1.33 7.76 -11.58
C GLY A 39 0.13 7.12 -10.86
N GLY A 40 0.21 6.95 -9.53
CA GLY A 40 -0.87 6.38 -8.73
C GLY A 40 -1.03 4.86 -8.91
N GLY A 41 0.08 4.13 -8.95
CA GLY A 41 0.09 2.68 -9.20
C GLY A 41 0.00 2.32 -10.69
N GLY A 42 0.56 3.16 -11.57
CA GLY A 42 0.66 2.90 -13.02
C GLY A 42 -0.62 3.14 -13.83
N LEU A 43 -1.80 3.12 -13.23
CA LEU A 43 -3.08 3.34 -13.92
C LEU A 43 -3.76 4.68 -13.57
N GLY A 44 -3.33 5.34 -12.49
CA GLY A 44 -3.93 6.59 -12.03
C GLY A 44 -3.83 7.73 -13.05
N TRP A 45 -2.73 7.79 -13.81
CA TRP A 45 -2.53 8.81 -14.85
C TRP A 45 -3.50 8.69 -16.03
N LEU A 46 -4.00 7.48 -16.35
CA LEU A 46 -5.02 7.28 -17.39
C LEU A 46 -6.36 7.90 -16.98
N TRP A 47 -6.76 7.70 -15.73
CA TRP A 47 -7.99 8.27 -15.17
C TRP A 47 -7.96 9.81 -15.17
N GLU A 48 -6.78 10.42 -15.11
CA GLU A 48 -6.65 11.88 -15.13
C GLU A 48 -6.99 12.50 -16.48
N PHE A 49 -6.96 11.74 -17.57
CA PHE A 49 -7.28 12.24 -18.92
C PHE A 49 -8.60 13.02 -18.94
N TRP A 50 -9.64 12.49 -18.27
CA TRP A 50 -10.95 13.13 -18.16
C TRP A 50 -10.99 14.34 -17.22
N LYS A 51 -10.04 14.44 -16.28
CA LYS A 51 -9.98 15.54 -15.31
C LYS A 51 -9.10 16.71 -15.76
N LEU A 52 -8.28 16.53 -16.78
CA LEU A 52 -7.38 17.57 -17.30
C LEU A 52 -8.09 18.91 -17.61
N PRO A 53 -9.25 18.96 -18.29
CA PRO A 53 -9.93 20.23 -18.54
C PRO A 53 -10.32 20.98 -17.26
N SER A 54 -10.75 20.22 -16.24
CA SER A 54 -11.09 20.77 -14.92
C SER A 54 -9.87 21.36 -14.22
N PHE A 55 -8.69 20.74 -14.38
CA PHE A 55 -7.46 21.21 -13.76
C PHE A 55 -6.92 22.47 -14.43
N VAL A 56 -7.01 22.57 -15.77
CA VAL A 56 -6.65 23.78 -16.51
C VAL A 56 -7.59 24.93 -16.12
N ALA A 57 -8.89 24.67 -16.05
CA ALA A 57 -9.87 25.65 -15.61
C ALA A 57 -9.58 26.14 -14.18
N GLN A 58 -9.22 25.23 -13.26
CA GLN A 58 -8.81 25.61 -11.90
C GLN A 58 -7.53 26.44 -11.89
N ALA A 59 -6.48 26.03 -12.62
CA ALA A 59 -5.21 26.76 -12.67
C ALA A 59 -5.39 28.20 -13.20
N ASN A 60 -6.31 28.39 -14.16
CA ASN A 60 -6.65 29.69 -14.70
C ASN A 60 -7.55 30.51 -13.75
N ARG A 61 -8.47 29.88 -13.00
CA ARG A 61 -9.31 30.54 -11.99
C ARG A 61 -8.53 30.99 -10.75
N VAL A 62 -7.50 30.26 -10.33
CA VAL A 62 -6.65 30.63 -9.18
C VAL A 62 -5.91 31.97 -9.42
N GLN A 63 -5.62 32.33 -10.67
CA GLN A 63 -5.09 33.67 -10.99
C GLN A 63 -6.12 34.79 -10.76
N VAL A 64 -7.42 34.49 -10.88
CA VAL A 64 -8.52 35.47 -10.77
C VAL A 64 -9.10 35.55 -9.36
N GLN A 65 -9.11 34.44 -8.62
CA GLN A 65 -9.71 34.34 -7.27
C GLN A 65 -8.76 34.75 -6.12
N LYS A 66 -7.60 35.35 -6.42
CA LYS A 66 -6.55 35.72 -5.43
C LYS A 66 -7.03 36.69 -4.32
N GLN A 67 -8.30 37.13 -4.34
CA GLN A 67 -8.87 38.14 -3.45
C GLN A 67 -10.21 37.79 -2.78
N ARG A 68 -10.82 36.62 -2.99
CA ARG A 68 -12.10 36.28 -2.34
C ARG A 68 -12.09 34.88 -1.71
N SER A 69 -12.08 34.90 -0.38
CA SER A 69 -12.57 33.85 0.55
C SER A 69 -11.54 32.81 1.00
N ALA A 70 -11.02 32.99 2.22
CA ALA A 70 -10.37 31.95 3.03
C ALA A 70 -11.08 31.80 4.39
N GLU A 71 -12.40 31.80 4.40
CA GLU A 71 -13.18 31.59 5.62
C GLU A 71 -14.15 30.43 5.40
N GLY A 72 -13.77 29.26 5.93
CA GLY A 72 -14.55 28.02 5.85
C GLY A 72 -13.68 26.77 5.89
N THR A 73 -14.20 25.69 6.48
CA THR A 73 -13.55 24.37 6.45
C THR A 73 -13.85 23.68 5.12
N PRO A 74 -12.86 23.02 4.47
CA PRO A 74 -13.10 22.32 3.22
C PRO A 74 -13.98 21.07 3.43
N PRO A 75 -14.77 20.68 2.40
CA PRO A 75 -15.68 19.53 2.51
C PRO A 75 -14.94 18.21 2.67
N LEU A 76 -15.57 17.28 3.40
CA LEU A 76 -15.14 15.90 3.53
C LEU A 76 -15.12 15.22 2.16
N SER A 77 -14.03 14.52 1.84
CA SER A 77 -13.95 13.69 0.64
C SER A 77 -13.50 12.30 1.01
N ILE A 78 -14.40 11.32 0.82
CA ILE A 78 -14.13 9.91 1.06
C ILE A 78 -12.94 9.45 0.22
N ILE A 79 -12.88 9.86 -1.05
CA ILE A 79 -11.77 9.52 -1.96
C ILE A 79 -10.42 9.99 -1.39
N ARG A 80 -10.37 11.22 -0.83
CA ARG A 80 -9.14 11.75 -0.25
C ARG A 80 -8.76 11.02 1.04
N PHE A 81 -9.75 10.69 1.87
CA PHE A 81 -9.52 9.91 3.08
C PHE A 81 -8.97 8.50 2.75
N SER A 82 -9.57 7.81 1.79
CA SER A 82 -9.07 6.52 1.31
C SER A 82 -7.66 6.63 0.72
N ALA A 83 -7.39 7.67 -0.08
CA ALA A 83 -6.07 7.91 -0.64
C ALA A 83 -5.02 8.21 0.45
N GLN A 84 -5.37 8.95 1.51
CA GLN A 84 -4.47 9.20 2.64
C GLN A 84 -4.06 7.90 3.33
N ILE A 85 -5.02 7.01 3.57
CA ILE A 85 -4.74 5.71 4.19
C ILE A 85 -3.82 4.88 3.29
N ILE A 86 -4.17 4.73 2.01
CA ILE A 86 -3.41 3.92 1.04
C ILE A 86 -1.97 4.43 0.89
N VAL A 87 -1.80 5.74 0.69
CA VAL A 87 -0.46 6.34 0.49
C VAL A 87 0.34 6.33 1.79
N GLY A 88 -0.30 6.55 2.94
CA GLY A 88 0.35 6.42 4.25
C GLY A 88 0.87 5.00 4.48
N ILE A 89 0.09 3.97 4.11
CA ILE A 89 0.54 2.58 4.16
C ILE A 89 1.71 2.36 3.22
N TYR A 90 1.61 2.81 1.97
CA TYR A 90 2.67 2.68 0.98
C TYR A 90 4.00 3.28 1.47
N PHE A 91 3.97 4.49 2.03
CA PHE A 91 5.16 5.13 2.60
C PHE A 91 5.72 4.36 3.79
N GLY A 92 4.86 3.83 4.66
CA GLY A 92 5.27 2.98 5.78
C GLY A 92 5.96 1.69 5.31
N LEU A 93 5.42 1.03 4.28
CA LEU A 93 6.00 -0.18 3.70
C LEU A 93 7.35 0.09 3.04
N VAL A 94 7.43 1.16 2.24
CA VAL A 94 8.70 1.59 1.61
C VAL A 94 9.75 1.88 2.68
N ALA A 95 9.38 2.63 3.72
CA ALA A 95 10.28 2.93 4.83
C ALA A 95 10.71 1.69 5.60
N LEU A 96 9.83 0.70 5.78
CA LEU A 96 10.16 -0.56 6.42
C LEU A 96 11.18 -1.36 5.59
N ILE A 97 11.05 -1.37 4.26
CA ILE A 97 12.02 -2.03 3.36
C ILE A 97 13.36 -1.28 3.34
N SER A 98 13.32 0.05 3.38
CA SER A 98 14.52 0.87 3.19
C SER A 98 15.26 1.27 4.46
N LEU A 99 14.57 1.36 5.60
CA LEU A 99 15.10 1.97 6.84
C LEU A 99 14.93 1.08 8.09
N SER A 100 14.40 -0.14 7.96
CA SER A 100 14.22 -1.06 9.11
C SER A 100 15.52 -1.37 9.86
N PHE A 101 16.67 -1.24 9.20
CA PHE A 101 17.99 -1.45 9.83
C PHE A 101 18.36 -0.34 10.83
N MET A 102 17.71 0.82 10.81
CA MET A 102 18.06 1.92 11.70
C MET A 102 17.55 1.67 13.12
N ALA A 103 18.41 1.95 14.11
CA ALA A 103 17.99 1.94 15.51
C ALA A 103 16.80 2.91 15.72
N ASN A 104 15.83 2.50 16.52
CA ASN A 104 14.61 3.27 16.80
C ASN A 104 13.72 3.56 15.57
N PHE A 105 13.87 2.80 14.47
CA PHE A 105 13.03 2.95 13.27
C PHE A 105 11.53 2.93 13.60
N TYR A 106 11.07 1.96 14.39
CA TYR A 106 9.66 1.85 14.78
C TYR A 106 9.14 2.99 15.66
N ILE A 107 10.02 3.78 16.28
CA ILE A 107 9.64 4.91 17.14
C ILE A 107 9.65 6.21 16.35
N VAL A 108 10.61 6.38 15.44
CA VAL A 108 10.83 7.66 14.73
C VAL A 108 10.62 7.54 13.23
N GLY A 109 11.31 6.59 12.58
CA GLY A 109 11.29 6.45 11.13
C GLY A 109 9.92 6.05 10.57
N LEU A 110 9.28 5.05 11.17
CA LEU A 110 7.99 4.54 10.74
C LEU A 110 6.85 5.57 10.82
N PRO A 111 6.59 6.23 11.97
CA PRO A 111 5.50 7.20 12.07
C PRO A 111 5.78 8.46 11.26
N LEU A 112 7.06 8.85 11.10
CA LEU A 112 7.45 9.95 10.23
C LEU A 112 7.12 9.63 8.76
N ALA A 113 7.52 8.46 8.25
CA ALA A 113 7.25 8.08 6.88
C ALA A 113 5.74 8.00 6.58
N VAL A 114 4.98 7.31 7.44
CA VAL A 114 3.52 7.19 7.30
C VAL A 114 2.85 8.57 7.37
N GLY A 115 3.24 9.40 8.34
CA GLY A 115 2.72 10.75 8.51
C GLY A 115 3.01 11.66 7.31
N LEU A 116 4.21 11.57 6.73
CA LEU A 116 4.58 12.31 5.52
C LEU A 116 3.77 11.85 4.30
N GLY A 117 3.50 10.55 4.15
CA GLY A 117 2.62 10.03 3.10
C GLY A 117 1.19 10.58 3.20
N VAL A 118 0.62 10.58 4.41
CA VAL A 118 -0.71 11.16 4.68
C VAL A 118 -0.72 12.66 4.41
N LEU A 119 0.32 13.39 4.84
CA LEU A 119 0.46 14.82 4.64
C LEU A 119 0.59 15.18 3.15
N LEU A 120 1.31 14.37 2.38
CA LEU A 120 1.46 14.55 0.94
C LEU A 120 0.09 14.53 0.24
N VAL A 121 -0.76 13.54 0.57
CA VAL A 121 -2.13 13.46 0.03
C VAL A 121 -3.02 14.58 0.57
N ALA A 122 -2.87 14.95 1.84
CA ALA A 122 -3.57 16.08 2.43
C ALA A 122 -3.27 17.39 1.68
N ALA A 123 -2.01 17.57 1.26
CA ALA A 123 -1.54 18.72 0.49
C ALA A 123 -1.90 18.69 -1.00
N VAL A 124 -2.61 17.68 -1.51
CA VAL A 124 -2.97 17.65 -2.94
C VAL A 124 -4.03 18.72 -3.29
N GLY A 125 -3.82 19.48 -4.36
CA GLY A 125 -4.75 20.53 -4.79
C GLY A 125 -4.70 21.78 -3.90
N ASN A 126 -5.86 22.36 -3.61
CA ASN A 126 -6.03 23.63 -2.86
C ASN A 126 -6.25 23.45 -1.35
N GLN A 127 -6.23 22.21 -0.87
CA GLN A 127 -6.39 21.88 0.55
C GLN A 127 -5.04 21.44 1.13
N THR A 128 -4.91 21.62 2.43
CA THR A 128 -3.82 21.12 3.25
C THR A 128 -4.37 20.75 4.63
N SER A 129 -3.53 20.24 5.50
CA SER A 129 -3.91 19.91 6.88
C SER A 129 -2.78 20.24 7.82
N ASP A 130 -3.07 20.39 9.10
CA ASP A 130 -2.05 20.75 10.06
C ASP A 130 -1.05 19.60 10.30
N TYR A 131 0.19 19.81 9.86
CA TYR A 131 1.25 18.80 9.96
C TYR A 131 1.57 18.45 11.41
N LYS A 132 1.48 19.41 12.35
CA LYS A 132 1.78 19.17 13.78
C LYS A 132 0.85 18.13 14.37
N HIS A 133 -0.44 18.26 14.10
CA HIS A 133 -1.46 17.34 14.60
C HIS A 133 -1.38 15.97 13.93
N ILE A 134 -1.17 15.93 12.61
CA ILE A 134 -1.03 14.67 11.86
C ILE A 134 0.18 13.88 12.35
N LEU A 135 1.34 14.54 12.43
CA LEU A 135 2.57 13.91 12.86
C LEU A 135 2.49 13.52 14.33
N GLY A 136 1.94 14.40 15.19
CA GLY A 136 1.69 14.08 16.60
C GLY A 136 0.84 12.82 16.78
N ALA A 137 -0.24 12.67 16.00
CA ALA A 137 -1.07 11.47 16.05
C ALA A 137 -0.31 10.21 15.59
N ALA A 138 0.49 10.31 14.53
CA ALA A 138 1.31 9.19 14.06
C ALA A 138 2.33 8.75 15.12
N PHE A 139 3.03 9.71 15.73
CA PHE A 139 4.02 9.44 16.79
C PHE A 139 3.40 8.94 18.09
N LEU A 140 2.17 9.36 18.44
CA LEU A 140 1.48 8.86 19.63
C LEU A 140 1.11 7.38 19.52
N ILE A 141 0.80 6.90 18.32
CA ILE A 141 0.35 5.52 18.10
C ILE A 141 1.51 4.55 17.88
N SER A 142 2.64 5.05 17.38
CA SER A 142 3.80 4.22 17.09
C SER A 142 4.29 3.36 18.26
N PRO A 143 4.42 3.87 19.51
CA PRO A 143 4.89 3.09 20.66
C PRO A 143 3.97 1.92 21.03
N ILE A 144 2.67 2.03 20.75
CA ILE A 144 1.66 1.02 21.13
C ILE A 144 1.91 -0.30 20.37
N PHE A 145 2.42 -0.21 19.14
CA PHE A 145 2.62 -1.35 18.23
C PHE A 145 4.10 -1.57 17.92
N HIS A 146 4.98 -1.24 18.87
CA HIS A 146 6.43 -1.31 18.69
C HIS A 146 6.89 -2.71 18.22
N GLY A 147 7.79 -2.74 17.23
CA GLY A 147 8.39 -3.97 16.70
C GLY A 147 7.48 -4.81 15.80
N ARG A 148 6.24 -4.39 15.52
CA ARG A 148 5.32 -5.12 14.63
C ARG A 148 5.09 -4.36 13.32
N PRO A 149 5.20 -5.01 12.14
CA PRO A 149 4.89 -4.36 10.86
C PRO A 149 3.42 -3.94 10.74
N VAL A 150 2.54 -4.59 11.51
CA VAL A 150 1.10 -4.26 11.64
C VAL A 150 0.87 -2.81 12.11
N ALA A 151 1.86 -2.18 12.76
CA ALA A 151 1.78 -0.79 13.22
C ALA A 151 1.46 0.23 12.11
N ILE A 152 1.80 -0.05 10.85
CA ILE A 152 1.59 0.87 9.72
C ILE A 152 0.11 1.26 9.56
N LEU A 153 -0.80 0.30 9.70
CA LEU A 153 -2.23 0.50 9.50
C LEU A 153 -2.87 1.44 10.53
N PRO A 154 -2.78 1.20 11.85
CA PRO A 154 -3.36 2.08 12.85
C PRO A 154 -2.71 3.47 12.84
N ILE A 155 -1.39 3.56 12.58
CA ILE A 155 -0.70 4.87 12.42
C ILE A 155 -1.31 5.63 11.23
N SER A 156 -1.43 4.98 10.06
CA SER A 156 -1.98 5.60 8.84
C SER A 156 -3.44 6.01 9.01
N LEU A 157 -4.25 5.16 9.64
CA LEU A 157 -5.67 5.43 9.91
C LEU A 157 -5.82 6.65 10.82
N ALA A 158 -5.11 6.70 11.94
CA ALA A 158 -5.22 7.80 12.87
C ALA A 158 -4.64 9.12 12.35
N ALA A 159 -3.52 9.06 11.61
CA ALA A 159 -2.99 10.21 10.89
C ALA A 159 -4.02 10.74 9.88
N SER A 160 -4.71 9.85 9.15
CA SER A 160 -5.75 10.20 8.18
C SER A 160 -6.98 10.81 8.84
N ILE A 161 -7.47 10.24 9.96
CA ILE A 161 -8.58 10.81 10.74
C ILE A 161 -8.21 12.21 11.24
N THR A 162 -6.99 12.37 11.76
CA THR A 162 -6.51 13.64 12.27
C THR A 162 -6.35 14.68 11.16
N ALA A 163 -5.90 14.26 9.98
CA ALA A 163 -5.85 15.10 8.78
C ALA A 163 -7.24 15.57 8.37
N GLN A 164 -8.24 14.69 8.38
CA GLN A 164 -9.63 15.06 8.11
C GLN A 164 -10.20 16.00 9.18
N LYS A 165 -9.80 15.88 10.45
CA LYS A 165 -10.24 16.80 11.51
C LYS A 165 -9.65 18.21 11.37
N HIS A 166 -8.40 18.34 10.93
CA HIS A 166 -7.65 19.60 10.89
C HIS A 166 -7.40 20.08 9.45
N ARG A 167 -8.40 19.98 8.56
CA ARG A 167 -8.29 20.44 7.18
C ARG A 167 -8.34 21.96 7.07
N ARG A 168 -7.50 22.51 6.21
CA ARG A 168 -7.42 23.95 5.90
C ARG A 168 -7.26 24.15 4.40
N TYR A 169 -7.69 25.31 3.89
CA TYR A 169 -7.27 25.72 2.55
C TYR A 169 -5.80 26.14 2.59
N LYS A 170 -5.09 25.98 1.47
CA LYS A 170 -3.72 26.47 1.35
C LYS A 170 -3.73 28.00 1.31
N ASP A 171 -2.78 28.60 2.01
CA ASP A 171 -2.53 30.03 1.90
C ASP A 171 -2.08 30.37 0.47
N SER A 172 -2.41 31.58 0.02
CA SER A 172 -1.96 32.07 -1.27
C SER A 172 -0.45 32.31 -1.23
N VAL A 173 0.32 31.32 -1.66
CA VAL A 173 1.77 31.45 -1.80
C VAL A 173 2.08 32.43 -2.93
N GLU A 174 3.05 33.31 -2.73
CA GLU A 174 3.56 34.19 -3.78
C GLU A 174 4.10 33.38 -4.96
N SER A 175 4.15 34.00 -6.14
CA SER A 175 4.62 33.33 -7.35
C SER A 175 6.12 33.05 -7.23
N GLU A 176 6.47 31.87 -6.72
CA GLU A 176 7.85 31.42 -6.68
C GLU A 176 8.39 31.10 -8.07
N THR A 177 9.72 31.21 -8.22
CA THR A 177 10.43 30.82 -9.44
C THR A 177 10.35 29.30 -9.65
N LEU A 178 10.31 28.89 -10.93
CA LEU A 178 10.22 27.48 -11.29
C LEU A 178 11.42 26.67 -10.77
N SER A 179 12.61 27.27 -10.73
CA SER A 179 13.82 26.63 -10.20
C SER A 179 13.70 26.25 -8.74
N VAL A 180 13.16 27.13 -7.89
CA VAL A 180 12.96 26.86 -6.45
C VAL A 180 11.96 25.73 -6.25
N ARG A 181 10.87 25.72 -7.03
CA ARG A 181 9.87 24.64 -7.01
C ARG A 181 10.49 23.30 -7.39
N LEU A 182 11.25 23.26 -8.49
CA LEU A 182 11.94 22.04 -8.92
C LEU A 182 12.99 21.58 -7.91
N TYR A 183 13.73 22.51 -7.30
CA TYR A 183 14.73 22.18 -6.28
C TYR A 183 14.08 21.51 -5.06
N ARG A 184 12.98 22.07 -4.54
CA ARG A 184 12.24 21.45 -3.41
C ARG A 184 11.68 20.08 -3.76
N LEU A 185 11.14 19.93 -4.97
CA LEU A 185 10.63 18.65 -5.45
C LEU A 185 11.74 17.63 -5.65
N GLY A 186 12.88 18.03 -6.21
CA GLY A 186 14.06 17.18 -6.36
C GLY A 186 14.59 16.72 -5.01
N LEU A 187 14.66 17.62 -4.02
CA LEU A 187 15.08 17.27 -2.67
C LEU A 187 14.11 16.28 -2.01
N ALA A 188 12.80 16.50 -2.13
CA ALA A 188 11.78 15.59 -1.60
C ALA A 188 11.82 14.21 -2.28
N TYR A 189 12.01 14.20 -3.61
CA TYR A 189 12.17 12.97 -4.38
C TYR A 189 13.42 12.21 -3.93
N LEU A 190 14.57 12.87 -3.85
CA LEU A 190 15.83 12.27 -3.41
C LEU A 190 15.76 11.75 -1.97
N ALA A 191 15.09 12.48 -1.07
CA ALA A 191 14.89 12.03 0.31
C ALA A 191 14.06 10.74 0.40
N PHE A 192 13.12 10.53 -0.53
CA PHE A 192 12.32 9.31 -0.59
C PHE A 192 13.05 8.17 -1.30
N THR A 193 13.64 8.42 -2.47
CA THR A 193 14.26 7.37 -3.29
C THR A 193 15.65 6.98 -2.80
N GLY A 194 16.38 7.88 -2.14
CA GLY A 194 17.74 7.64 -1.65
C GLY A 194 17.85 6.38 -0.77
N PRO A 195 17.09 6.30 0.34
CA PRO A 195 17.08 5.10 1.19
C PRO A 195 16.66 3.84 0.42
N LEU A 196 15.69 3.96 -0.49
CA LEU A 196 15.21 2.83 -1.29
C LEU A 196 16.31 2.32 -2.24
N THR A 197 16.99 3.22 -2.95
CA THR A 197 18.10 2.87 -3.85
C THR A 197 19.29 2.30 -3.09
N TYR A 198 19.61 2.84 -1.91
CA TYR A 198 20.66 2.28 -1.06
C TYR A 198 20.32 0.85 -0.61
N SER A 199 19.08 0.61 -0.19
CA SER A 199 18.64 -0.73 0.22
C SER A 199 18.66 -1.71 -0.96
N ALA A 200 18.18 -1.28 -2.13
CA ALA A 200 18.15 -2.10 -3.35
C ALA A 200 19.54 -2.44 -3.89
N LEU A 201 20.52 -1.52 -3.80
CA LEU A 201 21.88 -1.75 -4.33
C LEU A 201 22.80 -2.45 -3.32
N CYS A 202 22.64 -2.19 -2.02
CA CYS A 202 23.57 -2.68 -0.99
C CYS A 202 23.04 -3.91 -0.20
N ARG A 203 21.73 -4.26 -0.28
CA ARG A 203 21.11 -5.36 0.48
C ARG A 203 20.08 -6.15 -0.34
N THR A 204 20.45 -6.62 -1.53
CA THR A 204 19.53 -7.36 -2.43
C THR A 204 18.93 -8.63 -1.80
N ALA A 205 19.66 -9.38 -0.97
CA ALA A 205 19.16 -10.62 -0.36
C ALA A 205 18.16 -10.40 0.80
N ASP A 206 18.44 -9.45 1.70
CA ASP A 206 17.60 -9.18 2.87
C ASP A 206 16.32 -8.40 2.51
N THR A 207 16.40 -7.51 1.52
CA THR A 207 15.22 -6.74 1.08
C THR A 207 14.17 -7.63 0.44
N ILE A 208 14.57 -8.66 -0.29
CA ILE A 208 13.65 -9.60 -0.93
C ILE A 208 12.87 -10.40 0.11
N GLY A 209 13.56 -10.93 1.14
CA GLY A 209 12.91 -11.63 2.26
C GLY A 209 11.97 -10.72 3.06
N CYS A 210 12.42 -9.49 3.33
CA CYS A 210 11.63 -8.50 4.06
C CYS A 210 10.38 -8.07 3.26
N VAL A 211 10.51 -7.79 1.96
CA VAL A 211 9.37 -7.48 1.07
C VAL A 211 8.36 -8.62 1.04
N ALA A 212 8.83 -9.86 0.96
CA ALA A 212 7.95 -11.03 0.92
C ALA A 212 7.24 -11.30 2.26
N GLU A 213 7.92 -11.17 3.41
CA GLU A 213 7.30 -11.25 4.74
C GLU A 213 6.29 -10.11 4.97
N ILE A 214 6.59 -8.91 4.50
CA ILE A 214 5.72 -7.72 4.60
C ILE A 214 4.49 -7.88 3.71
N LEU A 215 4.67 -8.32 2.46
CA LEU A 215 3.56 -8.58 1.55
C LEU A 215 2.68 -9.71 2.10
N GLY A 216 3.28 -10.76 2.66
CA GLY A 216 2.58 -11.85 3.34
C GLY A 216 1.81 -11.39 4.58
N SER A 217 2.42 -10.56 5.43
CA SER A 217 1.79 -9.98 6.63
C SER A 217 0.70 -8.96 6.29
N PHE A 218 0.86 -8.22 5.19
CA PHE A 218 -0.14 -7.28 4.68
C PHE A 218 -1.32 -8.01 4.05
N LEU A 219 -1.07 -9.04 3.24
CA LEU A 219 -2.12 -9.89 2.66
C LEU A 219 -2.85 -10.71 3.73
N SER A 220 -2.14 -11.18 4.77
CA SER A 220 -2.77 -11.90 5.90
C SER A 220 -3.72 -11.00 6.68
N TRP A 221 -3.50 -9.69 6.73
CA TRP A 221 -4.46 -8.74 7.31
C TRP A 221 -5.80 -8.73 6.55
N PHE A 222 -5.78 -8.90 5.23
CA PHE A 222 -7.00 -9.01 4.42
C PHE A 222 -7.72 -10.36 4.57
N SER A 223 -7.16 -11.32 5.31
CA SER A 223 -7.86 -12.57 5.65
C SER A 223 -9.14 -12.34 6.48
N PHE A 224 -9.25 -11.21 7.18
CA PHE A 224 -10.49 -10.77 7.84
C PHE A 224 -11.63 -10.45 6.86
N PHE A 225 -11.33 -10.14 5.60
CA PHE A 225 -12.30 -9.84 4.55
C PHE A 225 -12.02 -10.73 3.33
N PRO A 226 -12.56 -11.97 3.28
CA PRO A 226 -12.20 -12.97 2.26
C PRO A 226 -12.53 -12.58 0.82
N LEU A 227 -13.43 -11.61 0.61
CA LEU A 227 -13.68 -11.03 -0.72
C LEU A 227 -12.65 -9.96 -1.08
N LEU A 228 -12.24 -9.12 -0.14
CA LEU A 228 -11.29 -8.02 -0.35
C LEU A 228 -9.87 -8.56 -0.54
N GLY A 229 -9.47 -9.59 0.23
CA GLY A 229 -8.19 -10.27 0.06
C GLY A 229 -8.03 -10.91 -1.32
N ARG A 230 -9.05 -11.62 -1.81
CA ARG A 230 -9.05 -12.20 -3.17
C ARG A 230 -8.96 -11.13 -4.27
N LEU A 231 -9.61 -9.99 -4.08
CA LEU A 231 -9.61 -8.89 -5.03
C LEU A 231 -8.26 -8.19 -5.07
N VAL A 232 -7.68 -7.89 -3.90
CA VAL A 232 -6.34 -7.31 -3.77
C VAL A 232 -5.27 -8.24 -4.33
N GLU A 233 -5.31 -9.53 -3.99
CA GLU A 233 -4.38 -10.54 -4.53
C GLU A 233 -4.49 -10.67 -6.05
N SER A 234 -5.71 -10.65 -6.60
CA SER A 234 -5.93 -10.69 -8.05
C SER A 234 -5.43 -9.41 -8.75
N VAL A 235 -5.64 -8.24 -8.15
CA VAL A 235 -5.19 -6.94 -8.70
C VAL A 235 -3.67 -6.79 -8.61
N PHE A 236 -3.04 -7.23 -7.52
CA PHE A 236 -1.58 -7.19 -7.36
C PHE A 236 -0.85 -8.19 -8.27
N LEU A 237 -1.44 -9.37 -8.51
CA LEU A 237 -0.84 -10.40 -9.36
C LEU A 237 -1.24 -10.28 -10.85
N LEU A 238 -2.23 -9.44 -11.18
CA LEU A 238 -2.65 -9.17 -12.56
C LEU A 238 -1.51 -8.64 -13.44
N PRO A 239 -0.68 -7.67 -13.00
CA PRO A 239 0.50 -7.25 -13.73
C PRO A 239 1.48 -8.39 -14.00
N CYS A 240 1.69 -9.29 -13.03
CA CYS A 240 2.56 -10.46 -13.20
C CYS A 240 2.00 -11.47 -14.23
N ARG A 241 0.67 -11.69 -14.22
CA ARG A 241 0.00 -12.57 -15.20
C ARG A 241 0.00 -11.98 -16.61
N VAL A 242 -0.23 -10.68 -16.73
CA VAL A 242 -0.20 -9.93 -18.00
C VAL A 242 1.22 -9.86 -18.55
N TRP A 243 2.22 -9.69 -17.68
CA TRP A 243 3.64 -9.71 -18.05
C TRP A 243 4.09 -11.09 -18.57
N TRP A 244 3.64 -12.19 -17.94
CA TRP A 244 3.91 -13.55 -18.45
C TRP A 244 3.27 -13.81 -19.82
N LEU A 245 2.06 -13.30 -20.04
CA LEU A 245 1.39 -13.35 -21.35
C LEU A 245 2.10 -12.54 -22.44
N LEU A 246 2.82 -11.47 -22.06
CA LEU A 246 3.53 -10.59 -22.99
C LEU A 246 4.98 -11.01 -23.25
N VAL A 247 5.64 -11.70 -22.31
CA VAL A 247 7.08 -12.03 -22.34
C VAL A 247 7.34 -13.54 -22.48
N GLY A 248 6.31 -14.34 -22.77
CA GLY A 248 6.41 -15.80 -22.98
C GLY A 248 7.16 -16.25 -24.24
N ASP A 249 8.23 -15.55 -24.64
CA ASP A 249 9.15 -15.92 -25.72
C ASP A 249 10.52 -16.27 -25.10
N PRO A 250 11.11 -17.46 -25.34
CA PRO A 250 12.24 -17.97 -24.56
C PRO A 250 13.59 -17.28 -24.83
N ALA A 251 13.63 -16.20 -25.61
CA ALA A 251 14.85 -15.52 -26.02
C ALA A 251 15.42 -14.55 -24.95
N PHE A 252 14.63 -14.15 -23.95
CA PHE A 252 15.06 -13.17 -22.94
C PHE A 252 15.65 -13.86 -21.69
N ASN A 253 16.66 -14.71 -21.89
CA ASN A 253 17.39 -15.30 -20.77
C ASN A 253 18.57 -14.39 -20.39
N SER A 254 18.40 -13.58 -19.34
CA SER A 254 19.52 -12.96 -18.65
C SER A 254 19.38 -13.13 -17.15
N SER A 255 20.54 -13.27 -16.50
CA SER A 255 20.90 -13.41 -15.08
C SER A 255 19.92 -12.94 -13.99
N TRP A 256 18.97 -12.06 -14.31
CA TRP A 256 17.91 -11.56 -13.45
C TRP A 256 16.82 -12.61 -13.10
N PHE A 257 16.57 -13.61 -13.96
CA PHE A 257 15.45 -14.56 -13.78
C PHE A 257 15.71 -15.66 -12.73
N GLN A 258 16.96 -15.95 -12.40
CA GLN A 258 17.32 -17.03 -11.47
C GLN A 258 16.99 -16.71 -10.01
N GLU A 259 16.77 -15.43 -9.70
CA GLU A 259 16.44 -14.93 -8.35
C GLU A 259 14.93 -14.80 -8.15
N TRP A 260 14.16 -14.56 -9.21
CA TRP A 260 12.69 -14.55 -9.19
C TRP A 260 12.09 -15.96 -9.01
N GLU A 261 12.77 -17.00 -9.52
CA GLU A 261 12.41 -18.39 -9.28
C GLU A 261 12.56 -18.77 -7.79
N LYS A 262 13.58 -18.23 -7.10
CA LYS A 262 13.75 -18.37 -5.65
C LYS A 262 12.65 -17.66 -4.86
N LEU A 263 12.21 -16.49 -5.31
CA LEU A 263 11.06 -15.78 -4.75
C LEU A 263 9.76 -16.56 -4.92
N TYR A 264 9.56 -17.18 -6.10
CA TYR A 264 8.40 -18.02 -6.36
C TYR A 264 8.41 -19.28 -5.48
N GLU A 265 9.55 -19.97 -5.37
CA GLU A 265 9.72 -21.09 -4.45
C GLU A 265 9.52 -20.68 -2.98
N PHE A 266 10.00 -19.51 -2.58
CA PHE A 266 9.82 -18.96 -1.23
C PHE A 266 8.35 -18.62 -0.91
N VAL A 267 7.63 -17.98 -1.84
CA VAL A 267 6.20 -17.70 -1.69
C VAL A 267 5.38 -18.99 -1.62
N HIS A 268 5.76 -20.01 -2.41
CA HIS A 268 5.17 -21.35 -2.29
C HIS A 268 5.53 -22.04 -0.97
N SER A 269 6.73 -21.82 -0.43
CA SER A 269 7.13 -22.38 0.87
C SER A 269 6.25 -21.89 2.03
N PHE A 270 5.74 -20.66 1.96
CA PHE A 270 4.76 -20.15 2.93
C PHE A 270 3.40 -20.79 2.79
N GLN A 271 2.97 -21.10 1.56
CA GLN A 271 1.73 -21.85 1.34
C GLN A 271 1.86 -23.28 1.88
N ASP A 272 3.03 -23.90 1.72
CA ASP A 272 3.34 -25.22 2.28
C ASP A 272 3.34 -25.17 3.82
N LEU A 273 4.00 -24.18 4.45
CA LEU A 273 3.99 -24.01 5.92
C LEU A 273 2.57 -23.78 6.48
N LYS A 274 1.76 -22.97 5.79
CA LYS A 274 0.36 -22.72 6.18
C LYS A 274 -0.48 -24.00 6.10
N ARG A 275 -0.26 -24.85 5.08
CA ARG A 275 -0.89 -26.18 4.99
C ARG A 275 -0.40 -27.10 6.11
N GLN A 276 0.88 -27.11 6.44
CA GLN A 276 1.43 -27.94 7.52
C GLN A 276 0.81 -27.60 8.88
N LEU A 277 0.72 -26.31 9.22
CA LEU A 277 0.03 -25.85 10.43
C LEU A 277 -1.45 -26.22 10.40
N ALA A 278 -2.11 -26.14 9.25
CA ALA A 278 -3.50 -26.56 9.12
C ALA A 278 -3.69 -28.07 9.35
N TYR A 279 -2.78 -28.91 8.88
CA TYR A 279 -2.77 -30.34 9.18
C TYR A 279 -2.57 -30.60 10.69
N GLN A 280 -1.68 -29.87 11.35
CA GLN A 280 -1.47 -29.96 12.80
C GLN A 280 -2.71 -29.55 13.61
N VAL A 281 -3.37 -28.45 13.22
CA VAL A 281 -4.61 -27.98 13.87
C VAL A 281 -5.75 -29.00 13.74
N LEU A 282 -5.85 -29.68 12.60
CA LEU A 282 -6.82 -30.78 12.42
C LEU A 282 -6.34 -32.13 12.97
N GLY A 283 -5.11 -32.21 13.51
CA GLY A 283 -4.53 -33.45 14.02
C GLY A 283 -4.28 -34.52 12.96
N LEU A 284 -4.03 -34.11 11.71
CA LEU A 284 -3.88 -34.98 10.55
C LEU A 284 -2.44 -35.01 10.03
N SER A 285 -2.08 -36.10 9.35
CA SER A 285 -0.81 -36.21 8.61
C SER A 285 -0.91 -35.48 7.27
N GLU A 286 0.23 -35.03 6.71
CA GLU A 286 0.30 -34.40 5.38
C GLU A 286 -0.18 -35.33 4.25
N ALA A 287 -0.21 -36.64 4.49
CA ALA A 287 -0.73 -37.66 3.58
C ALA A 287 -2.26 -37.90 3.71
N ALA A 288 -2.96 -37.13 4.57
CA ALA A 288 -4.38 -37.32 4.81
C ALA A 288 -5.22 -37.03 3.56
N THR A 289 -6.18 -37.90 3.30
CA THR A 289 -7.13 -37.78 2.20
C THR A 289 -8.15 -36.66 2.47
N ASN A 290 -8.76 -36.12 1.41
CA ASN A 290 -9.82 -35.12 1.57
C ASN A 290 -10.97 -35.63 2.46
N GLU A 291 -11.31 -36.92 2.37
CA GLU A 291 -12.34 -37.53 3.21
C GLU A 291 -11.99 -37.50 4.71
N GLU A 292 -10.72 -37.73 5.05
CA GLU A 292 -10.20 -37.64 6.42
C GLU A 292 -10.18 -36.20 6.93
N ILE A 293 -9.82 -35.24 6.06
CA ILE A 293 -9.88 -33.80 6.36
C ILE A 293 -11.32 -33.37 6.69
N HIS A 294 -12.30 -33.76 5.86
CA HIS A 294 -13.72 -33.48 6.11
C HIS A 294 -14.27 -34.21 7.34
N ARG A 295 -13.73 -35.39 7.68
CA ARG A 295 -14.13 -36.14 8.88
C ARG A 295 -13.62 -35.46 10.15
N SER A 296 -12.32 -35.19 10.24
CA SER A 296 -11.69 -34.52 11.39
C SER A 296 -12.32 -33.14 11.64
N TYR A 297 -12.54 -32.35 10.59
CA TYR A 297 -13.23 -31.06 10.70
C TYR A 297 -14.61 -31.20 11.38
N ARG A 298 -15.44 -32.16 10.94
CA ARG A 298 -16.78 -32.36 11.50
C ARG A 298 -16.75 -32.81 12.95
N GLU A 299 -15.74 -33.59 13.34
CA GLU A 299 -15.55 -34.05 14.72
C GLU A 299 -15.10 -32.89 15.62
N LEU A 300 -14.07 -32.15 15.22
CA LEU A 300 -13.53 -31.02 15.96
C LEU A 300 -14.54 -29.87 16.11
N VAL A 301 -15.35 -29.59 15.07
CA VAL A 301 -16.44 -28.59 15.14
C VAL A 301 -17.50 -28.99 16.16
N LYS A 302 -17.86 -30.27 16.27
CA LYS A 302 -18.83 -30.74 17.27
C LYS A 302 -18.29 -30.64 18.69
N VAL A 303 -17.00 -30.94 18.87
CA VAL A 303 -16.30 -30.89 20.16
C VAL A 303 -16.15 -29.44 20.63
N TRP A 304 -15.75 -28.52 19.75
CA TRP A 304 -15.46 -27.12 20.09
C TRP A 304 -16.61 -26.15 19.77
N HIS A 305 -17.82 -26.65 19.50
CA HIS A 305 -18.95 -25.76 19.20
C HIS A 305 -19.26 -24.87 20.42
N PRO A 306 -19.40 -23.54 20.25
CA PRO A 306 -19.66 -22.61 21.36
C PRO A 306 -20.98 -22.88 22.09
N ASP A 307 -21.94 -23.52 21.43
CA ASP A 307 -23.22 -23.89 22.07
C ASP A 307 -23.12 -25.08 23.02
N HIS A 308 -22.16 -25.98 22.81
CA HIS A 308 -21.91 -27.13 23.68
C HIS A 308 -20.96 -26.75 24.84
N ASN A 309 -20.05 -25.80 24.61
CA ASN A 309 -19.04 -25.38 25.58
C ASN A 309 -19.37 -24.03 26.24
N ARG A 310 -20.57 -23.91 26.80
CA ARG A 310 -21.05 -22.65 27.40
C ARG A 310 -20.22 -22.18 28.59
N HIS A 311 -19.54 -23.11 29.27
CA HIS A 311 -18.68 -22.84 30.43
C HIS A 311 -17.27 -22.38 30.06
N GLN A 312 -16.81 -22.60 28.83
CA GLN A 312 -15.47 -22.24 28.32
C GLN A 312 -15.59 -21.57 26.95
N ARG A 313 -16.43 -20.53 26.89
CA ARG A 313 -16.90 -19.95 25.63
C ARG A 313 -15.78 -19.30 24.82
N GLU A 314 -14.83 -18.65 25.49
CA GLU A 314 -13.70 -17.97 24.84
C GLU A 314 -12.70 -18.95 24.22
N GLU A 315 -12.34 -20.01 24.94
CA GLU A 315 -11.45 -21.07 24.45
C GLU A 315 -12.08 -21.86 23.31
N ALA A 316 -13.37 -22.22 23.45
CA ALA A 316 -14.11 -22.91 22.41
C ALA A 316 -14.23 -22.05 21.14
N GLN A 317 -14.50 -20.75 21.29
CA GLN A 317 -14.58 -19.83 20.15
C GLN A 317 -13.22 -19.69 19.44
N ARG A 318 -12.12 -19.64 20.19
CA ARG A 318 -10.77 -19.58 19.63
C ARG A 318 -10.44 -20.84 18.84
N HIS A 319 -10.64 -22.02 19.43
CA HIS A 319 -10.40 -23.28 18.73
C HIS A 319 -11.32 -23.45 17.51
N PHE A 320 -12.59 -23.06 17.63
CA PHE A 320 -13.54 -23.10 16.51
C PHE A 320 -13.06 -22.27 15.30
N LEU A 321 -12.54 -21.07 15.54
CA LEU A 321 -11.99 -20.21 14.48
C LEU A 321 -10.72 -20.81 13.86
N GLU A 322 -9.82 -21.37 14.68
CA GLU A 322 -8.59 -22.03 14.22
C GLU A 322 -8.91 -23.24 13.33
N ILE A 323 -9.88 -24.08 13.74
CA ILE A 323 -10.36 -25.26 12.98
C ILE A 323 -10.97 -24.83 11.64
N GLN A 324 -11.79 -23.77 11.63
CA GLN A 324 -12.42 -23.26 10.43
C GLN A 324 -11.38 -22.74 9.42
N ALA A 325 -10.38 -21.99 9.90
CA ALA A 325 -9.29 -21.48 9.08
C ALA A 325 -8.42 -22.62 8.51
N ALA A 326 -8.12 -23.65 9.31
CA ALA A 326 -7.34 -24.81 8.86
C ALA A 326 -8.07 -25.60 7.76
N TYR A 327 -9.38 -25.82 7.93
CA TYR A 327 -10.20 -26.50 6.94
C TYR A 327 -10.30 -25.73 5.63
N GLU A 328 -10.45 -24.40 5.67
CA GLU A 328 -10.51 -23.57 4.45
C GLU A 328 -9.22 -23.70 3.62
N VAL A 329 -8.06 -23.72 4.29
CA VAL A 329 -6.75 -23.89 3.64
C VAL A 329 -6.60 -25.27 2.99
N LEU A 330 -7.08 -26.33 3.65
CA LEU A 330 -6.93 -27.71 3.18
C LEU A 330 -8.00 -28.16 2.19
N SER A 331 -9.18 -27.53 2.21
CA SER A 331 -10.30 -27.83 1.30
C SER A 331 -10.02 -27.43 -0.15
N GLN A 332 -9.04 -26.54 -0.38
CA GLN A 332 -8.64 -26.17 -1.73
C GLN A 332 -7.75 -27.27 -2.34
N PRO A 333 -8.03 -27.68 -3.60
CA PRO A 333 -7.21 -28.68 -4.27
C PRO A 333 -5.75 -28.21 -4.28
N LYS A 334 -4.83 -29.08 -3.82
CA LYS A 334 -3.40 -28.82 -3.93
C LYS A 334 -3.12 -28.62 -5.41
N LYS A 335 -2.83 -27.38 -5.84
CA LYS A 335 -2.24 -27.16 -7.15
C LYS A 335 -0.94 -27.96 -7.12
N SER A 336 -0.90 -29.08 -7.84
CA SER A 336 0.34 -29.83 -7.91
C SER A 336 1.39 -28.87 -8.46
N ARG A 337 2.63 -29.00 -7.98
CA ARG A 337 3.80 -28.53 -8.73
C ARG A 337 3.78 -29.32 -10.04
N GLY A 338 2.90 -28.99 -10.98
CA GLY A 338 2.94 -29.50 -12.34
C GLY A 338 4.31 -29.06 -12.86
N PHE A 339 5.24 -29.99 -13.08
CA PHE A 339 5.21 -30.91 -14.22
C PHE A 339 5.07 -30.10 -15.52
N TRP A 340 6.09 -29.29 -15.77
CA TRP A 340 6.35 -28.68 -17.06
C TRP A 340 7.83 -28.95 -17.31
N ARG A 341 8.10 -30.11 -17.90
CA ARG A 341 9.40 -30.43 -18.49
C ARG A 341 9.52 -29.76 -19.84
#